data_AF-A0A7K2MXK2-F1
#
_entry.id   AF-A0A7K2MXK2-F1
#
_cell.length_a   1.000
_cell.length_b   1.000
_cell.length_c   1.000
_cell.angle_alpha   90.00
_cell.angle_beta   90.00
_cell.angle_gamma   90.00
#
_symmetry.space_group_name_H-M   'P 1'
#
loop_
_entity.id
_entity.type
_entity.pdbx_description
1 polymer ?
#
loop_
_entity_poly.entity_id
_entity_poly.type
_entity_poly.pdbx_seq_one_letter_code
_entity_poly.pdbx_strand_id
1 'polypeptide(L)'
;MHGAGPCDPRFPPCAASPPPRRSEPLGTLEAAAPRIARRSPSADPHSTTGGRSPDSGVDMATRKNVTGRFCSATAGMLVATAGLTLAARQRRLEAERLGLRRLELEEAASRRRALAHQQRMHWELLTRAMDDASLAAVIDTYDKDIPAEKRRQFFYANAWYVNLYYLYEAGLLDQQELFGRLREIFQTPLMREYWEASRAQRATLDESSDERRIGAMVDGLIMELDEADTDEWWVVGTPPPAWEGTSSSGE
;
A
#
# COMPACT_ATOMS: atom_id res chain seq x y z
N MET A 1 -34.50 -33.29 13.85
CA MET A 1 -33.69 -32.92 15.03
C MET A 1 -32.59 -33.96 15.19
N HIS A 2 -31.41 -33.71 14.61
CA HIS A 2 -30.21 -34.53 14.83
C HIS A 2 -29.05 -33.60 15.20
N GLY A 3 -28.37 -33.98 16.27
CA GLY A 3 -27.53 -33.13 17.11
C GLY A 3 -26.18 -32.78 16.50
N ALA A 4 -25.64 -31.66 16.97
CA ALA A 4 -24.28 -31.22 16.76
C ALA A 4 -23.28 -32.29 17.24
N GLY A 5 -22.34 -32.67 16.37
CA GLY A 5 -21.21 -33.52 16.71
C GLY A 5 -20.23 -32.83 17.69
N PRO A 6 -19.34 -33.60 18.32
CA PRO A 6 -18.46 -33.10 19.38
C PRO A 6 -17.41 -32.11 18.85
N CYS A 7 -17.18 -31.04 19.60
CA CYS A 7 -16.16 -30.01 19.33
C CYS A 7 -14.74 -30.58 19.51
N ASP A 8 -13.89 -30.45 18.48
CA ASP A 8 -12.45 -30.74 18.56
C ASP A 8 -11.73 -29.59 19.32
N PRO A 9 -11.03 -29.86 20.43
CA PRO A 9 -10.32 -28.84 21.21
C PRO A 9 -9.07 -28.25 20.52
N ARG A 10 -8.70 -28.69 19.30
CA ARG A 10 -7.59 -28.10 18.53
C ARG A 10 -7.96 -26.82 17.79
N PHE A 11 -9.24 -26.47 17.71
CA PHE A 11 -9.72 -25.25 17.05
C PHE A 11 -10.39 -24.32 18.06
N PRO A 12 -9.97 -23.04 18.18
CA PRO A 12 -10.66 -22.11 19.08
C PRO A 12 -12.10 -21.91 18.61
N PRO A 13 -13.09 -21.84 19.52
CA PRO A 13 -14.49 -21.73 19.16
C PRO A 13 -14.74 -20.42 18.41
N CYS A 14 -15.42 -20.52 17.26
CA CYS A 14 -15.94 -19.38 16.52
C CYS A 14 -16.75 -18.50 17.47
N ALA A 15 -16.22 -17.31 17.78
CA ALA A 15 -17.01 -16.27 18.40
C ALA A 15 -18.14 -15.92 17.42
N ALA A 16 -19.35 -16.35 17.74
CA ALA A 16 -20.55 -15.94 17.02
C ALA A 16 -20.77 -14.44 17.23
N SER A 17 -20.24 -13.63 16.31
CA SER A 17 -20.59 -12.22 16.21
C SER A 17 -22.08 -12.12 15.82
N PRO A 18 -22.91 -11.34 16.53
CA PRO A 18 -24.29 -11.14 16.13
C PRO A 18 -24.35 -10.38 14.79
N PRO A 19 -25.35 -10.66 13.94
CA PRO A 19 -25.45 -10.00 12.64
C PRO A 19 -25.68 -8.47 12.82
N PRO A 20 -25.09 -7.62 11.97
CA PRO A 20 -25.27 -6.18 12.06
C PRO A 20 -26.75 -5.81 11.83
N ARG A 21 -27.27 -4.93 12.69
CA ARG A 21 -28.63 -4.38 12.57
C ARG A 21 -28.76 -3.60 11.24
N ARG A 22 -29.89 -3.78 10.55
CA ARG A 22 -30.25 -3.03 9.34
C ARG A 22 -30.17 -1.52 9.61
N SER A 23 -29.37 -0.82 8.82
CA SER A 23 -29.28 0.64 8.78
C SER A 23 -30.53 1.25 8.15
N GLU A 24 -31.10 2.28 8.79
CA GLU A 24 -32.13 3.16 8.24
C GLU A 24 -31.63 3.95 7.01
N PRO A 25 -32.51 4.40 6.11
CA PRO A 25 -32.11 5.04 4.86
C PRO A 25 -31.54 6.45 5.09
N LEU A 26 -30.44 6.75 4.40
CA LEU A 26 -29.78 8.07 4.39
C LEU A 26 -30.73 9.17 3.90
N GLY A 27 -30.96 10.17 4.76
CA GLY A 27 -31.49 11.47 4.36
C GLY A 27 -30.50 12.23 3.49
N THR A 28 -31.05 12.98 2.54
CA THR A 28 -30.36 13.84 1.57
C THR A 28 -29.44 14.87 2.23
N LEU A 29 -28.14 14.80 1.95
CA LEU A 29 -27.17 15.84 2.30
C LEU A 29 -27.04 16.85 1.16
N GLU A 30 -27.58 18.03 1.42
CA GLU A 30 -27.44 19.24 0.61
C GLU A 30 -26.00 19.77 0.71
N ALA A 31 -25.37 20.03 -0.44
CA ALA A 31 -23.98 20.43 -0.56
C ALA A 31 -23.78 21.90 -0.19
N ALA A 32 -22.99 22.17 0.86
CA ALA A 32 -22.48 23.50 1.17
C ALA A 32 -20.96 23.55 0.92
N ALA A 33 -20.56 24.10 -0.22
CA ALA A 33 -19.16 24.41 -0.53
C ALA A 33 -18.76 25.79 0.04
N PRO A 34 -17.61 25.96 0.71
CA PRO A 34 -17.16 27.26 1.16
C PRO A 34 -16.47 28.07 0.04
N ARG A 35 -16.88 29.33 -0.10
CA ARG A 35 -16.32 30.31 -1.04
C ARG A 35 -14.91 30.76 -0.60
N ILE A 36 -13.96 30.62 -1.49
CA ILE A 36 -12.57 31.10 -1.38
C ILE A 36 -12.55 32.63 -1.60
N ALA A 37 -12.13 33.39 -0.59
CA ALA A 37 -11.87 34.83 -0.72
C ALA A 37 -10.40 35.08 -1.10
N ARG A 38 -10.20 35.72 -2.26
CA ARG A 38 -8.90 36.20 -2.76
C ARG A 38 -8.38 37.37 -1.92
N ARG A 39 -7.09 37.38 -1.59
CA ARG A 39 -6.38 38.54 -1.02
C ARG A 39 -5.26 38.94 -1.98
N SER A 40 -5.36 40.13 -2.55
CA SER A 40 -4.30 40.77 -3.36
C SER A 40 -3.30 41.53 -2.48
N PRO A 41 -2.05 41.77 -2.94
CA PRO A 41 -0.97 42.33 -2.15
C PRO A 41 -0.93 43.87 -2.21
N SER A 42 -0.55 44.51 -1.10
CA SER A 42 -0.33 45.96 -0.99
C SER A 42 1.16 46.26 -0.97
N ALA A 43 1.54 47.29 -1.73
CA ALA A 43 2.86 47.74 -2.08
C ALA A 43 3.64 48.49 -0.97
N ASP A 44 4.96 48.52 -1.17
CA ASP A 44 5.96 49.37 -0.52
C ASP A 44 5.70 50.87 -0.71
N PRO A 45 6.35 51.73 0.10
CA PRO A 45 6.86 52.99 -0.46
C PRO A 45 8.32 53.29 -0.09
N HIS A 46 9.05 53.74 -1.12
CA HIS A 46 10.35 54.40 -1.04
C HIS A 46 10.23 55.90 -0.69
N SER A 47 11.18 56.36 0.14
CA SER A 47 11.91 57.65 0.16
C SER A 47 11.25 58.99 -0.20
N THR A 48 11.47 60.02 0.64
CA THR A 48 12.01 61.31 0.16
C THR A 48 12.61 62.19 1.27
N THR A 49 13.62 62.94 0.85
CA THR A 49 14.55 63.85 1.50
C THR A 49 13.93 65.20 1.90
N GLY A 50 14.50 65.87 2.91
CA GLY A 50 14.23 67.28 3.20
C GLY A 50 15.15 67.82 4.29
N GLY A 51 16.16 68.60 3.91
CA GLY A 51 17.11 69.24 4.84
C GLY A 51 16.68 70.63 5.30
N ARG A 52 17.31 71.12 6.37
CA ARG A 52 17.93 72.46 6.50
C ARG A 52 18.29 72.73 7.97
N SER A 53 19.56 73.10 8.19
CA SER A 53 20.11 73.72 9.41
C SER A 53 19.85 75.24 9.37
N PRO A 54 19.79 75.96 10.51
CA PRO A 54 21.01 76.66 10.92
C PRO A 54 21.26 76.79 12.44
N ASP A 55 22.54 76.61 12.77
CA ASP A 55 23.43 77.47 13.56
C ASP A 55 23.04 78.00 14.95
N SER A 56 23.93 77.69 15.91
CA SER A 56 24.64 78.63 16.80
C SER A 56 24.67 78.22 18.28
N GLY A 57 25.84 78.40 18.91
CA GLY A 57 25.95 78.66 20.34
C GLY A 57 26.44 77.52 21.22
N VAL A 58 27.77 77.35 21.24
CA VAL A 58 28.64 77.21 22.42
C VAL A 58 27.99 76.63 23.70
N ASP A 59 28.42 75.42 24.10
CA ASP A 59 28.97 75.24 25.45
C ASP A 59 29.78 73.96 25.59
N MET A 60 31.00 74.14 26.07
CA MET A 60 31.99 73.11 26.36
C MET A 60 31.71 72.61 27.77
N ALA A 61 30.85 71.59 27.89
CA ALA A 61 30.58 70.91 29.16
C ALA A 61 31.09 69.46 29.08
N THR A 62 32.16 69.22 29.80
CA THR A 62 32.84 67.95 30.04
C THR A 62 31.84 66.86 30.42
N ARG A 63 31.44 66.01 29.47
CA ARG A 63 30.56 64.87 29.72
C ARG A 63 31.39 63.67 30.20
N LYS A 64 31.79 63.67 31.47
CA LYS A 64 31.99 62.41 32.20
C LYS A 64 30.61 61.95 32.64
N ASN A 65 30.08 60.90 32.03
CA ASN A 65 29.05 60.08 32.65
C ASN A 65 29.17 58.62 32.22
N VAL A 66 29.34 57.80 33.24
CA VAL A 66 29.24 56.34 33.29
C VAL A 66 27.90 55.89 32.71
N THR A 67 27.93 55.02 31.70
CA THR A 67 26.97 53.90 31.60
C THR A 67 27.62 52.75 30.81
N GLY A 68 28.61 52.11 31.42
CA GLY A 68 28.85 50.71 31.13
C GLY A 68 27.66 49.88 31.63
N ARG A 69 27.39 48.76 30.94
CA ARG A 69 26.54 47.63 31.36
C ARG A 69 25.03 47.84 31.38
N PHE A 70 24.39 48.08 30.23
CA PHE A 70 22.98 47.65 30.04
C PHE A 70 22.63 47.05 28.67
N CYS A 71 23.60 46.83 27.76
CA CYS A 71 23.33 46.15 26.49
C CYS A 71 23.34 44.61 26.57
N SER A 72 23.70 44.00 27.71
CA SER A 72 23.77 42.53 27.81
C SER A 72 22.45 41.87 28.22
N ALA A 73 21.61 42.52 29.04
CA ALA A 73 20.38 41.92 29.56
C ALA A 73 19.30 41.78 28.47
N THR A 74 19.12 42.80 27.63
CA THR A 74 18.15 42.77 26.52
C THR A 74 18.59 41.84 25.40
N ALA A 75 19.89 41.80 25.07
CA ALA A 75 20.44 40.87 24.08
C ALA A 75 20.32 39.40 24.52
N GLY A 76 20.59 39.08 25.79
CA GLY A 76 20.43 37.72 26.33
C GLY A 76 18.97 37.25 26.34
N MET A 77 18.02 38.15 26.61
CA MET A 77 16.60 37.85 26.61
C MET A 77 16.06 37.59 25.19
N LEU A 78 16.52 38.35 24.18
CA LEU A 78 16.18 38.11 22.78
C LEU A 78 16.70 36.74 22.29
N VAL A 79 17.93 36.36 22.64
CA VAL A 79 18.49 35.04 22.29
C VAL A 79 17.73 33.90 22.98
N ALA A 80 17.37 34.06 24.26
CA ALA A 80 16.58 33.06 24.98
C ALA A 80 15.18 32.88 24.37
N THR A 81 14.49 33.97 24.03
CA THR A 81 13.18 33.90 23.36
C THR A 81 13.27 33.32 21.95
N ALA A 82 14.31 33.65 21.18
CA ALA A 82 14.57 33.06 19.86
C ALA A 82 14.86 31.54 19.97
N GLY A 83 15.64 31.12 20.97
CA GLY A 83 15.91 29.71 21.23
C GLY A 83 14.65 28.93 21.62
N LEU A 84 13.82 29.49 22.51
CA LEU A 84 12.56 28.86 22.92
C LEU A 84 11.55 28.78 21.76
N THR A 85 11.44 29.81 20.93
CA THR A 85 10.55 29.80 19.76
C THR A 85 11.03 28.83 18.69
N LEU A 86 12.35 28.73 18.46
CA LEU A 86 12.92 27.73 17.56
C LEU A 86 12.68 26.31 18.07
N ALA A 87 12.92 26.05 19.36
CA ALA A 87 12.66 24.74 19.97
C ALA A 87 11.16 24.36 19.92
N ALA A 88 10.26 25.32 20.20
CA ALA A 88 8.83 25.10 20.09
C ALA A 88 8.41 24.81 18.62
N ARG A 89 9.02 25.49 17.64
CA ARG A 89 8.79 25.24 16.22
C ARG A 89 9.30 23.87 15.79
N GLN A 90 10.49 23.48 16.24
CA GLN A 90 11.06 22.15 15.97
C GLN A 90 10.16 21.05 16.52
N ARG A 91 9.71 21.16 17.77
CA ARG A 91 8.75 20.21 18.36
C ARG A 91 7.44 20.09 17.59
N ARG A 92 6.92 21.21 17.09
CA ARG A 92 5.71 21.20 16.24
C ARG A 92 5.95 20.46 14.92
N LEU A 93 7.07 20.73 14.24
CA LEU A 93 7.42 20.05 13.00
C LEU A 93 7.66 18.54 13.22
N GLU A 94 8.28 18.16 14.34
CA GLU A 94 8.45 16.75 14.72
C GLU A 94 7.11 16.07 14.99
N ALA A 95 6.20 16.72 15.72
CA ALA A 95 4.86 16.21 15.98
C ALA A 95 4.05 16.04 14.69
N GLU A 96 4.15 17.01 13.76
CA GLU A 96 3.53 16.91 12.42
C GLU A 96 4.10 15.76 11.61
N ARG A 97 5.43 15.60 11.58
CA ARG A 97 6.10 14.48 10.89
C ARG A 97 5.70 13.12 11.45
N LEU A 98 5.62 13.00 12.78
CA LEU A 98 5.14 11.78 13.44
C LEU A 98 3.67 11.52 13.14
N GLY A 99 2.84 12.57 13.09
CA GLY A 99 1.45 12.48 12.68
C GLY A 99 1.28 11.95 11.26
N LEU A 100 2.05 12.49 10.30
CA LEU A 100 2.06 12.01 8.92
C LEU A 100 2.50 10.56 8.81
N ARG A 101 3.61 10.19 9.45
CA ARG A 101 4.09 8.80 9.47
C ARG A 101 3.08 7.84 10.07
N ARG A 102 2.37 8.26 11.12
CA ARG A 102 1.31 7.44 11.71
C ARG A 102 0.15 7.25 10.72
N LEU A 103 -0.29 8.29 10.03
CA LEU A 103 -1.34 8.19 9.01
C LEU A 103 -0.92 7.29 7.85
N GLU A 104 0.32 7.40 7.37
CA GLU A 104 0.89 6.52 6.34
C GLU A 104 0.87 5.05 6.77
N LEU A 105 1.29 4.76 8.01
CA LEU A 105 1.26 3.40 8.57
C LEU A 105 -0.17 2.88 8.76
N GLU A 106 -1.10 3.74 9.21
CA GLU A 106 -2.51 3.40 9.37
C GLU A 106 -3.17 3.12 8.01
N GLU A 107 -2.85 3.91 6.99
CA GLU A 107 -3.32 3.68 5.62
C GLU A 107 -2.75 2.38 5.04
N ALA A 108 -1.44 2.15 5.17
CA ALA A 108 -0.81 0.90 4.72
C ALA A 108 -1.37 -0.32 5.46
N ALA A 109 -1.65 -0.21 6.77
CA ALA A 109 -2.31 -1.26 7.53
C ALA A 109 -3.77 -1.47 7.07
N SER A 110 -4.51 -0.40 6.76
CA SER A 110 -5.86 -0.48 6.22
C SER A 110 -5.90 -1.20 4.87
N ARG A 111 -5.01 -0.80 3.94
CA ARG A 111 -4.86 -1.44 2.62
C ARG A 111 -4.53 -2.92 2.76
N ARG A 112 -3.57 -3.29 3.61
CA ARG A 112 -3.23 -4.71 3.88
C ARG A 112 -4.42 -5.51 4.42
N ARG A 113 -5.20 -4.95 5.34
CA ARG A 113 -6.41 -5.61 5.85
C ARG A 113 -7.47 -5.80 4.77
N ALA A 114 -7.66 -4.79 3.91
CA ALA A 114 -8.61 -4.84 2.81
C ALA A 114 -8.22 -5.93 1.79
N LEU A 115 -6.94 -6.01 1.41
CA LEU A 115 -6.40 -7.05 0.52
C LEU A 115 -6.60 -8.46 1.11
N ALA A 116 -6.19 -8.67 2.37
CA ALA A 116 -6.37 -9.96 3.03
C ALA A 116 -7.86 -10.35 3.15
N HIS A 117 -8.75 -9.38 3.32
CA HIS A 117 -10.20 -9.64 3.31
C HIS A 117 -10.71 -10.03 1.92
N GLN A 118 -10.28 -9.31 0.87
CA GLN A 118 -10.65 -9.63 -0.50
C GLN A 118 -10.16 -11.04 -0.90
N GLN A 119 -8.94 -11.42 -0.52
CA GLN A 119 -8.42 -12.77 -0.75
C GLN A 119 -9.26 -13.85 -0.07
N ARG A 120 -9.66 -13.64 1.19
CA ARG A 120 -10.56 -14.56 1.90
C ARG A 120 -11.91 -14.68 1.18
N MET A 121 -12.49 -13.55 0.76
CA MET A 121 -13.76 -13.55 0.03
C MET A 121 -13.65 -14.28 -1.32
N HIS A 122 -12.55 -14.08 -2.05
CA HIS A 122 -12.30 -14.79 -3.30
C HIS A 122 -12.22 -16.30 -3.10
N TRP A 123 -11.48 -16.74 -2.07
CA TRP A 123 -11.41 -18.16 -1.70
C TRP A 123 -12.78 -18.75 -1.33
N GLU A 124 -13.59 -18.01 -0.55
CA GLU A 124 -14.96 -18.44 -0.19
C GLU A 124 -15.85 -18.60 -1.43
N LEU A 125 -15.76 -17.68 -2.39
CA LEU A 125 -16.53 -17.76 -3.64
C LEU A 125 -16.10 -18.95 -4.50
N LEU A 126 -14.79 -19.18 -4.64
CA LEU A 126 -14.27 -20.33 -5.37
C LEU A 126 -14.66 -21.66 -4.69
N THR A 127 -14.61 -21.73 -3.37
CA THR A 127 -15.02 -22.93 -2.62
C THR A 127 -16.50 -23.24 -2.87
N ARG A 128 -17.38 -22.24 -2.80
CA ARG A 128 -18.81 -22.43 -3.12
C ARG A 128 -19.04 -22.87 -4.56
N ALA A 129 -18.28 -22.31 -5.51
CA ALA A 129 -18.35 -22.72 -6.91
C ALA A 129 -17.85 -24.15 -7.13
N MET A 130 -16.86 -24.60 -6.34
CA MET A 130 -16.40 -25.99 -6.38
C MET A 130 -17.45 -26.97 -5.82
N ASP A 131 -18.21 -26.57 -4.80
CA ASP A 131 -19.23 -27.43 -4.18
C ASP A 131 -20.55 -27.51 -4.98
N ASP A 132 -20.88 -26.48 -5.76
CA ASP A 132 -22.13 -26.38 -6.52
C ASP A 132 -21.89 -26.07 -8.00
N ALA A 133 -22.21 -27.05 -8.87
CA ALA A 133 -22.04 -26.93 -10.31
C ALA A 133 -22.89 -25.81 -10.95
N SER A 134 -24.02 -25.44 -10.33
CA SER A 134 -24.84 -24.32 -10.82
C SER A 134 -24.19 -22.96 -10.53
N LEU A 135 -23.47 -22.84 -9.40
CA LEU A 135 -22.68 -21.66 -9.07
C LEU A 135 -21.38 -21.61 -9.90
N ALA A 136 -20.75 -22.76 -10.14
CA ALA A 136 -19.60 -22.87 -11.04
C ALA A 136 -19.89 -22.27 -12.42
N ALA A 137 -21.08 -22.52 -12.97
CA ALA A 137 -21.46 -22.05 -14.30
C ALA A 137 -21.46 -20.52 -14.46
N VAL A 138 -21.56 -19.76 -13.36
CA VAL A 138 -21.53 -18.29 -13.39
C VAL A 138 -20.14 -17.74 -13.70
N ILE A 139 -19.10 -18.42 -13.20
CA ILE A 139 -17.70 -17.98 -13.28
C ILE A 139 -16.88 -18.86 -14.23
N ASP A 140 -17.51 -19.83 -14.87
CA ASP A 140 -16.87 -20.73 -15.82
C ASP A 140 -16.57 -20.01 -17.13
N THR A 141 -15.30 -19.70 -17.32
CA THR A 141 -14.74 -19.05 -18.50
C THR A 141 -13.90 -20.01 -19.34
N TYR A 142 -13.91 -21.30 -19.00
CA TYR A 142 -13.20 -22.33 -19.75
C TYR A 142 -14.02 -22.85 -20.93
N ASP A 143 -13.40 -23.68 -21.76
CA ASP A 143 -14.12 -24.38 -22.84
C ASP A 143 -15.29 -25.21 -22.29
N LYS A 144 -16.43 -25.16 -22.97
CA LYS A 144 -17.66 -25.87 -22.60
C LYS A 144 -17.50 -27.39 -22.66
N ASP A 145 -16.51 -27.86 -23.42
CA ASP A 145 -16.21 -29.28 -23.54
C ASP A 145 -15.48 -29.83 -22.30
N ILE A 146 -15.02 -28.96 -21.37
CA ILE A 146 -14.36 -29.40 -20.14
C ILE A 146 -15.39 -29.96 -19.14
N PRO A 147 -15.24 -31.24 -18.71
CA PRO A 147 -16.15 -31.85 -17.74
C PRO A 147 -16.21 -31.07 -16.42
N ALA A 148 -17.37 -31.07 -15.77
CA ALA A 148 -17.59 -30.34 -14.52
C ALA A 148 -16.59 -30.70 -13.41
N GLU A 149 -16.15 -31.96 -13.33
CA GLU A 149 -15.12 -32.39 -12.37
C GLU A 149 -13.76 -31.73 -12.62
N LYS A 150 -13.33 -31.71 -13.87
CA LYS A 150 -12.07 -31.09 -14.29
C LYS A 150 -12.09 -29.57 -14.12
N ARG A 151 -13.25 -28.95 -14.32
CA ARG A 151 -13.48 -27.53 -14.03
C ARG A 151 -13.26 -27.18 -12.55
N ARG A 152 -13.73 -28.02 -11.62
CA ARG A 152 -13.46 -27.82 -10.18
C ARG A 152 -11.97 -27.88 -9.88
N GLN A 153 -11.26 -28.81 -10.52
CA GLN A 153 -9.81 -28.92 -10.42
C GLN A 153 -9.12 -27.64 -10.96
N PHE A 154 -9.61 -27.07 -12.06
CA PHE A 154 -9.10 -25.80 -12.59
C PHE A 154 -9.37 -24.60 -11.67
N PHE A 155 -10.54 -24.54 -11.01
CA PHE A 155 -10.79 -23.52 -9.99
C PHE A 155 -9.82 -23.64 -8.81
N TYR A 156 -9.53 -24.86 -8.37
CA TYR A 156 -8.52 -25.08 -7.32
C TYR A 156 -7.11 -24.70 -7.79
N ALA A 157 -6.75 -25.03 -9.04
CA ALA A 157 -5.48 -24.64 -9.64
C ALA A 157 -5.35 -23.10 -9.75
N ASN A 158 -6.41 -22.41 -10.17
CA ASN A 158 -6.48 -20.95 -10.16
C ASN A 158 -6.26 -20.38 -8.76
N ALA A 159 -6.94 -20.94 -7.76
CA ALA A 159 -6.79 -20.49 -6.39
C ALA A 159 -5.34 -20.63 -5.86
N TRP A 160 -4.65 -21.72 -6.22
CA TRP A 160 -3.23 -21.89 -5.90
C TRP A 160 -2.33 -20.88 -6.60
N TYR A 161 -2.52 -20.67 -7.90
CA TYR A 161 -1.75 -19.69 -8.67
C TYR A 161 -1.94 -18.27 -8.11
N VAL A 162 -3.19 -17.84 -7.93
CA VAL A 162 -3.54 -16.52 -7.42
C VAL A 162 -3.04 -16.33 -5.98
N ASN A 163 -3.05 -17.39 -5.16
CA ASN A 163 -2.43 -17.34 -3.84
C ASN A 163 -0.92 -17.04 -3.92
N LEU A 164 -0.16 -17.71 -4.79
CA LEU A 164 1.27 -17.43 -4.96
C LEU A 164 1.53 -16.01 -5.48
N TYR A 165 0.73 -15.55 -6.45
CA TYR A 165 0.79 -14.17 -6.94
C TYR A 165 0.62 -13.17 -5.80
N TYR A 166 -0.39 -13.36 -4.96
CA TYR A 166 -0.65 -12.45 -3.85
C TYR A 166 0.36 -12.53 -2.71
N LEU A 167 1.00 -13.68 -2.50
CA LEU A 167 2.12 -13.77 -1.56
C LEU A 167 3.32 -12.96 -2.03
N TYR A 168 3.60 -12.97 -3.34
CA TYR A 168 4.63 -12.13 -3.95
C TYR A 168 4.29 -10.64 -3.86
N GLU A 169 3.08 -10.24 -4.24
CA GLU A 169 2.59 -8.84 -4.12
C GLU A 169 2.64 -8.32 -2.67
N ALA A 170 2.38 -9.19 -1.70
CA ALA A 170 2.46 -8.84 -0.28
C ALA A 170 3.90 -8.74 0.25
N GLY A 171 4.91 -9.07 -0.56
CA GLY A 171 6.32 -9.14 -0.16
C GLY A 171 6.63 -10.29 0.80
N LEU A 172 5.78 -11.32 0.84
CA LEU A 172 6.00 -12.54 1.64
C LEU A 172 6.80 -13.61 0.88
N LEU A 173 6.89 -13.47 -0.44
CA LEU A 173 7.79 -14.21 -1.30
C LEU A 173 8.59 -13.21 -2.13
N ASP A 174 9.90 -13.41 -2.23
CA ASP A 174 10.69 -12.75 -3.26
C ASP A 174 10.51 -13.45 -4.62
N GLN A 175 11.08 -12.87 -5.68
CA GLN A 175 10.97 -13.41 -7.05
C GLN A 175 11.61 -14.80 -7.20
N GLN A 176 12.71 -15.07 -6.47
CA GLN A 176 13.40 -16.36 -6.53
C GLN A 176 12.60 -17.45 -5.81
N GLU A 177 12.03 -17.13 -4.65
CA GLU A 177 11.13 -18.00 -3.91
C GLU A 177 9.86 -18.29 -4.73
N LEU A 178 9.26 -17.26 -5.32
CA LEU A 178 8.11 -17.41 -6.22
C LEU A 178 8.44 -18.35 -7.38
N PHE A 179 9.58 -18.16 -8.05
CA PHE A 179 10.00 -19.03 -9.15
C PHE A 179 10.12 -20.49 -8.72
N GLY A 180 10.73 -20.76 -7.56
CA GLY A 180 10.82 -22.10 -6.99
C GLY A 180 9.45 -22.73 -6.72
N ARG A 181 8.50 -21.95 -6.18
CA ARG A 181 7.13 -22.41 -5.93
C ARG A 181 6.35 -22.68 -7.21
N LEU A 182 6.49 -21.83 -8.21
CA LEU A 182 5.86 -22.03 -9.52
C LEU A 182 6.40 -23.32 -10.16
N ARG A 183 7.72 -23.54 -10.11
CA ARG A 183 8.35 -24.75 -10.61
C ARG A 183 7.78 -26.01 -9.98
N GLU A 184 7.58 -25.98 -8.66
CA GLU A 184 6.97 -27.08 -7.91
C GLU A 184 5.54 -27.37 -8.39
N ILE A 185 4.68 -26.36 -8.49
CA ILE A 185 3.26 -26.61 -8.84
C ILE A 185 3.07 -27.01 -10.31
N PHE A 186 3.88 -26.47 -11.23
CA PHE A 186 3.80 -26.77 -12.66
C PHE A 186 4.42 -28.13 -13.04
N GLN A 187 5.00 -28.86 -12.09
CA GLN A 187 5.23 -30.30 -12.22
C GLN A 187 3.95 -31.07 -12.58
N THR A 188 2.82 -30.64 -12.00
CA THR A 188 1.57 -31.39 -12.09
C THR A 188 0.92 -31.18 -13.46
N PRO A 189 0.58 -32.25 -14.22
CA PRO A 189 -0.09 -32.12 -15.52
C PRO A 189 -1.37 -31.29 -15.46
N LEU A 190 -2.16 -31.45 -14.39
CA LEU A 190 -3.39 -30.70 -14.18
C LEU A 190 -3.15 -29.18 -14.09
N MET A 191 -2.04 -28.74 -13.48
CA MET A 191 -1.69 -27.33 -13.40
C MET A 191 -1.30 -26.78 -14.78
N ARG A 192 -0.62 -27.58 -15.62
CA ARG A 192 -0.30 -27.22 -17.01
C ARG A 192 -1.53 -27.15 -17.90
N GLU A 193 -2.45 -28.10 -17.74
CA GLU A 193 -3.72 -28.09 -18.46
C GLU A 193 -4.59 -26.88 -18.06
N TYR A 194 -4.64 -26.56 -16.76
CA TYR A 194 -5.26 -25.33 -16.28
C TYR A 194 -4.60 -24.10 -16.91
N TRP A 195 -3.26 -24.08 -16.94
CA TRP A 195 -2.50 -22.98 -17.51
C TRP A 195 -2.91 -22.73 -18.95
N GLU A 196 -2.97 -23.79 -19.74
CA GLU A 196 -3.40 -23.70 -21.13
C GLU A 196 -4.86 -23.25 -21.27
N ALA A 197 -5.77 -23.86 -20.49
CA ALA A 197 -7.19 -23.53 -20.53
C ALA A 197 -7.50 -22.07 -20.14
N SER A 198 -6.63 -21.44 -19.33
CA SER A 198 -6.78 -20.05 -18.89
C SER A 198 -5.94 -19.05 -19.71
N ARG A 199 -5.28 -19.49 -20.80
CA ARG A 199 -4.42 -18.63 -21.64
C ARG A 199 -5.13 -17.35 -22.12
N ALA A 200 -6.35 -17.47 -22.62
CA ALA A 200 -7.12 -16.31 -23.11
C ALA A 200 -7.43 -15.29 -22.01
N GLN A 201 -7.63 -15.75 -20.77
CA GLN A 201 -7.88 -14.88 -19.63
C GLN A 201 -6.63 -14.06 -19.31
N ARG A 202 -5.46 -14.72 -19.24
CA ARG A 202 -4.17 -14.05 -19.01
C ARG A 202 -3.75 -13.12 -20.14
N ALA A 203 -4.15 -13.41 -21.38
CA ALA A 203 -3.89 -12.51 -22.52
C ALA A 203 -4.58 -11.14 -22.39
N THR A 204 -5.62 -11.02 -21.55
CA THR A 204 -6.30 -9.74 -21.29
C THR A 204 -5.62 -8.87 -20.23
N LEU A 205 -4.60 -9.40 -19.54
CA LEU A 205 -3.88 -8.67 -18.50
C LEU A 205 -3.07 -7.52 -19.11
N ASP A 206 -2.99 -6.42 -18.36
CA ASP A 206 -2.15 -5.27 -18.67
C ASP A 206 -0.69 -5.72 -18.83
N GLU A 207 -0.06 -5.32 -19.94
CA GLU A 207 1.32 -5.67 -20.27
C GLU A 207 2.31 -5.22 -19.19
N SER A 208 1.99 -4.15 -18.47
CA SER A 208 2.85 -3.59 -17.43
C SER A 208 2.69 -4.28 -16.07
N SER A 209 1.63 -5.07 -15.89
CA SER A 209 1.28 -5.70 -14.60
C SER A 209 2.26 -6.81 -14.20
N ASP A 210 2.45 -6.97 -12.90
CA ASP A 210 3.30 -8.04 -12.36
C ASP A 210 2.71 -9.42 -12.66
N GLU A 211 1.38 -9.57 -12.63
CA GLU A 211 0.71 -10.82 -13.00
C GLU A 211 1.06 -11.24 -14.45
N ARG A 212 1.13 -10.29 -15.39
CA ARG A 212 1.55 -10.60 -16.76
C ARG A 212 3.01 -11.04 -16.83
N ARG A 213 3.91 -10.40 -16.09
CA ARG A 213 5.33 -10.77 -16.02
C ARG A 213 5.51 -12.16 -15.41
N ILE A 214 4.77 -12.46 -14.33
CA ILE A 214 4.71 -13.81 -13.73
C ILE A 214 4.19 -14.81 -14.76
N GLY A 215 3.15 -14.46 -15.52
CA GLY A 215 2.62 -15.31 -16.59
C GLY A 215 3.68 -15.69 -17.61
N ALA A 216 4.42 -14.71 -18.14
CA ALA A 216 5.51 -14.96 -19.08
C ALA A 216 6.66 -15.79 -18.47
N MET A 217 6.98 -15.56 -17.19
CA MET A 217 7.95 -16.36 -16.45
C MET A 217 7.51 -17.83 -16.34
N VAL A 218 6.23 -18.08 -16.08
CA VAL A 218 5.68 -19.44 -16.05
C VAL A 218 5.69 -20.08 -17.44
N ASP A 219 5.35 -19.33 -18.50
CA ASP A 219 5.40 -19.84 -19.87
C ASP A 219 6.81 -20.32 -20.25
N GLY A 220 7.83 -19.53 -19.92
CA GLY A 220 9.24 -19.92 -20.11
C GLY A 220 9.63 -21.12 -19.25
N LEU A 221 9.21 -21.14 -17.99
CA LEU A 221 9.50 -22.25 -17.06
C LEU A 221 8.88 -23.57 -17.51
N ILE A 222 7.65 -23.54 -18.03
CA ILE A 222 6.97 -24.73 -18.59
C ILE A 222 7.77 -25.29 -19.76
N MET A 223 8.23 -24.42 -20.67
CA MET A 223 9.08 -24.82 -21.80
C MET A 223 10.40 -25.44 -21.33
N GLU A 224 11.08 -24.82 -20.37
CA GLU A 224 12.33 -25.36 -19.81
C GLU A 224 12.12 -26.71 -19.12
N LEU A 225 11.00 -26.89 -18.41
CA LEU A 225 10.64 -28.18 -17.79
C LEU A 225 10.32 -29.26 -18.81
N ASP A 226 9.77 -28.91 -19.98
CA ASP A 226 9.45 -29.86 -21.04
C ASP A 226 10.69 -30.26 -21.84
N GLU A 227 11.67 -29.36 -21.98
CA GLU A 227 12.95 -29.62 -22.66
C GLU A 227 13.99 -30.32 -21.78
N ALA A 228 13.82 -30.26 -20.45
CA ALA A 228 14.75 -30.85 -19.50
C ALA A 228 14.71 -32.38 -19.53
N ASP A 229 15.81 -32.99 -19.98
CA ASP A 229 16.03 -34.44 -19.93
C ASP A 229 16.61 -34.85 -18.56
N THR A 230 15.88 -34.54 -17.48
CA THR A 230 16.27 -34.90 -16.11
C THR A 230 15.06 -35.07 -15.19
N ASP A 231 15.16 -36.02 -14.26
CA ASP A 231 14.19 -36.20 -13.18
C ASP A 231 14.37 -35.14 -12.06
N GLU A 232 15.51 -34.44 -12.05
CA GLU A 232 15.85 -33.41 -11.07
C GLU A 232 15.21 -32.06 -11.40
N TRP A 233 13.89 -32.02 -11.38
CA TRP A 233 13.15 -30.83 -11.77
C TRP A 233 13.47 -29.58 -10.94
N TRP A 234 13.92 -29.72 -9.69
CA TRP A 234 14.23 -28.59 -8.80
C TRP A 234 15.42 -27.74 -9.26
N VAL A 235 16.27 -28.25 -10.16
CA VAL A 235 17.37 -27.48 -10.79
C VAL A 235 17.00 -26.90 -12.16
N VAL A 236 15.82 -27.23 -12.70
CA VAL A 236 15.43 -26.78 -14.04
C VAL A 236 15.05 -25.30 -14.03
N GLY A 237 15.57 -24.59 -15.02
CA GLY A 237 15.24 -23.20 -15.27
C GLY A 237 15.95 -22.19 -14.40
N THR A 238 16.22 -21.02 -14.98
CA THR A 238 16.87 -19.91 -14.29
C THR A 238 15.84 -18.83 -14.00
N PRO A 239 15.70 -18.36 -12.75
CA PRO A 239 14.79 -17.25 -12.46
C PRO A 239 15.20 -16.03 -13.32
N PRO A 240 14.23 -15.30 -13.89
CA PRO A 240 14.55 -14.11 -14.68
C PRO A 240 15.27 -13.08 -13.80
N PRO A 241 16.02 -12.13 -14.40
CA PRO A 241 16.61 -11.05 -13.64
C PRO A 241 15.53 -10.33 -12.82
N ALA A 242 15.92 -9.82 -11.65
CA ALA A 242 15.01 -9.07 -10.79
C ALA A 242 14.35 -7.94 -11.59
N TRP A 243 13.04 -7.80 -11.51
CA TRP A 243 12.34 -6.74 -12.24
C TRP A 243 12.77 -5.37 -11.71
N GLU A 244 13.27 -4.51 -12.60
CA GLU A 244 13.57 -3.13 -12.26
C GLU A 244 12.28 -2.42 -11.84
N GLY A 245 12.19 -2.02 -10.58
CA GLY A 245 11.03 -1.31 -10.02
C GLY A 245 10.38 -1.99 -8.82
N THR A 246 10.63 -3.28 -8.56
CA THR A 246 10.22 -3.92 -7.30
C THR A 246 11.29 -3.67 -6.23
N SER A 247 11.64 -2.39 -6.04
CA SER A 247 12.32 -1.97 -4.82
C SER A 247 11.35 -2.16 -3.67
N SER A 248 11.49 -3.29 -2.99
CA SER A 248 11.62 -3.34 -1.53
C SER A 248 11.34 -1.98 -0.89
N SER A 249 10.06 -1.70 -0.65
CA SER A 249 9.66 -0.62 0.25
C SER A 249 9.93 -1.13 1.66
N GLY A 250 11.18 -1.07 2.11
CA GLY A 250 11.56 -1.62 3.40
C GLY A 250 13.05 -1.64 3.71
N GLU A 251 13.69 -0.47 3.75
CA GLU A 251 14.71 -0.16 4.75
C GLU A 251 14.48 1.25 5.32
#